data_AF-A0A969P9D2-F1
#
_entry.id   AF-A0A969P9D2-F1
#
_cell.length_a   1.000
_cell.length_b   1.000
_cell.length_c   1.000
_cell.angle_alpha   90.00
_cell.angle_beta   90.00
_cell.angle_gamma   90.00
#
_symmetry.space_group_name_H-M   'P 1'
#
loop_
_entity.id
_entity.type
_entity.pdbx_description
1 polymer ?
#
loop_
_entity_poly.entity_id
_entity_poly.type
_entity_poly.pdbx_seq_one_letter_code
_entity_poly.pdbx_strand_id
1 'polypeptide(L)'
;NPSQPPQPPQPSQPPAKPARQRPAITPFSTLELLTGAGFTGFEAGLLAIALVSLLGTTLISASFWLVILVGLILAQSRRIIERVDLAIIAGLTLALVLFIAPLRQMIVIPTAGNLLLSVVVIAVIGGLSAIALTALFRLIYKLLSSLF
;
A
#
# COMPACT_ATOMS: atom_id res chain seq x y z
N ASN A 1 12.38 78.99 2.87
CA ASN A 1 12.95 77.80 3.53
C ASN A 1 12.14 77.53 4.80
N PRO A 2 11.08 76.70 4.79
CA PRO A 2 10.38 76.35 6.02
C PRO A 2 10.97 75.05 6.62
N SER A 3 11.32 75.10 7.90
CA SER A 3 11.85 74.00 8.71
C SER A 3 10.74 73.04 9.13
N GLN A 4 10.80 71.79 8.68
CA GLN A 4 9.93 70.69 9.11
C GLN A 4 10.28 70.21 10.54
N PRO A 5 9.28 69.87 11.38
CA PRO A 5 9.53 69.33 12.71
C PRO A 5 10.03 67.87 12.68
N PRO A 6 10.84 67.42 13.66
CA PRO A 6 11.41 66.08 13.67
C PRO A 6 10.34 65.00 13.90
N GLN A 7 10.30 63.97 13.06
CA GLN A 7 9.45 62.80 13.26
C GLN A 7 10.03 61.89 14.36
N PRO A 8 9.16 61.29 15.21
CA PRO A 8 9.60 60.36 16.24
C PRO A 8 10.11 59.03 15.65
N PRO A 9 11.07 58.36 16.31
CA PRO A 9 11.64 57.10 15.83
C PRO A 9 10.60 55.98 15.84
N GLN A 10 10.41 55.33 14.68
CA GLN A 10 9.56 54.15 14.55
C GLN A 10 10.16 52.95 15.30
N PRO A 11 9.34 52.17 16.04
CA PRO A 11 9.82 50.95 16.69
C PRO A 11 10.20 49.91 15.63
N SER A 12 11.43 49.41 15.71
CA SER A 12 11.92 48.28 14.92
C SER A 12 11.13 47.02 15.27
N GLN A 13 10.36 46.47 14.31
CA GLN A 13 9.66 45.20 14.50
C GLN A 13 10.68 44.04 14.60
N PRO A 14 10.48 43.07 15.51
CA PRO A 14 11.32 41.88 15.60
C PRO A 14 11.28 41.07 14.29
N PRO A 15 12.38 40.40 13.90
CA PRO A 15 12.38 39.51 12.74
C PRO A 15 11.29 38.44 12.88
N ALA A 16 10.40 38.36 11.90
CA ALA A 16 9.37 37.34 11.84
C ALA A 16 10.03 35.94 11.89
N LYS A 17 9.68 35.13 12.89
CA LYS A 17 10.13 33.73 12.98
C LYS A 17 9.73 33.00 11.69
N PRO A 18 10.60 32.16 11.10
CA PRO A 18 10.25 31.39 9.92
C PRO A 18 8.98 30.57 10.22
N ALA A 19 7.93 30.79 9.43
CA ALA A 19 6.73 29.98 9.50
C ALA A 19 7.15 28.52 9.29
N ARG A 20 6.77 27.65 10.23
CA ARG A 20 7.02 26.20 10.18
C ARG A 20 6.52 25.68 8.83
N GLN A 21 7.45 25.40 7.92
CA GLN A 21 7.13 24.85 6.61
C GLN A 21 6.36 23.55 6.84
N ARG A 22 5.11 23.50 6.37
CA ARG A 22 4.33 22.26 6.38
C ARG A 22 5.16 21.20 5.65
N PRO A 23 5.26 19.96 6.16
CA PRO A 23 5.97 18.90 5.46
C PRO A 23 5.40 18.80 4.06
N ALA A 24 6.23 19.04 3.04
CA ALA A 24 5.84 18.83 1.66
C ALA A 24 5.57 17.33 1.51
N ILE A 25 4.32 16.96 1.23
CA ILE A 25 3.93 15.57 1.00
C ILE A 25 4.73 15.10 -0.23
N THR A 26 5.76 14.29 0.00
CA THR A 26 6.63 13.80 -1.06
C THR A 26 5.81 12.87 -1.95
N PRO A 27 5.66 13.16 -3.25
CA PRO A 27 4.94 12.28 -4.15
C PRO A 27 5.61 10.91 -4.17
N PHE A 28 4.81 9.85 -4.08
CA PHE A 28 5.32 8.49 -4.11
C PHE A 28 6.07 8.24 -5.42
N SER A 29 7.28 7.70 -5.32
CA SER A 29 8.02 7.26 -6.50
C SER A 29 7.26 6.13 -7.20
N THR A 30 7.38 6.08 -8.52
CA THR A 30 6.71 5.09 -9.38
C THR A 30 7.05 3.67 -8.96
N LEU A 31 8.33 3.44 -8.65
CA LEU A 31 8.84 2.18 -8.18
C LEU A 31 8.27 1.85 -6.80
N GLU A 32 8.13 2.83 -5.92
CA GLU A 32 7.64 2.60 -4.57
C GLU A 32 6.14 2.29 -4.54
N LEU A 33 5.38 2.80 -5.53
CA LEU A 33 3.97 2.49 -5.74
C LEU A 33 3.79 1.11 -6.39
N LEU A 34 4.64 0.77 -7.37
CA LEU A 34 4.58 -0.53 -8.05
C LEU A 34 5.00 -1.69 -7.13
N THR A 35 6.06 -1.49 -6.35
CA THR A 35 6.49 -2.47 -5.33
C THR A 35 5.44 -2.62 -4.23
N GLY A 36 4.83 -1.52 -3.79
CA GLY A 36 3.73 -1.55 -2.83
C GLY A 36 2.51 -2.32 -3.36
N ALA A 37 2.13 -2.10 -4.62
CA ALA A 37 1.04 -2.81 -5.26
C ALA A 37 1.33 -4.31 -5.40
N GLY A 38 2.53 -4.69 -5.86
CA GLY A 38 2.91 -6.10 -5.96
C GLY A 38 2.92 -6.81 -4.63
N PHE A 39 3.39 -6.12 -3.59
CA PHE A 39 3.39 -6.62 -2.23
C PHE A 39 1.97 -6.85 -1.69
N THR A 40 1.09 -5.86 -1.84
CA THR A 40 -0.31 -5.98 -1.42
C THR A 40 -1.05 -7.05 -2.22
N GLY A 41 -0.77 -7.20 -3.52
CA GLY A 41 -1.33 -8.28 -4.35
C GLY A 41 -0.84 -9.67 -3.95
N PHE A 42 0.41 -9.79 -3.55
CA PHE A 42 1.00 -11.03 -3.03
C PHE A 42 0.35 -11.43 -1.70
N GLU A 43 0.25 -10.49 -0.77
CA GLU A 43 -0.43 -10.68 0.51
C GLU A 43 -1.92 -11.01 0.35
N ALA A 44 -2.60 -10.30 -0.54
CA ALA A 44 -3.97 -10.58 -0.89
C ALA A 44 -4.14 -12.03 -1.40
N GLY A 45 -3.20 -12.51 -2.22
CA GLY A 45 -3.15 -13.90 -2.67
C GLY A 45 -3.00 -14.88 -1.51
N LEU A 46 -2.01 -14.68 -0.64
CA LEU A 46 -1.79 -15.55 0.54
C LEU A 46 -2.96 -15.54 1.51
N LEU A 47 -3.54 -14.37 1.76
CA LEU A 47 -4.69 -14.20 2.62
C LEU A 47 -5.93 -14.89 2.03
N ALA A 48 -6.12 -14.83 0.71
CA ALA A 48 -7.21 -15.54 0.04
C ALA A 48 -7.06 -17.04 0.25
N ILE A 49 -5.84 -17.55 0.09
CA ILE A 49 -5.52 -18.97 0.31
C ILE A 49 -5.82 -19.39 1.74
N ALA A 50 -5.37 -18.60 2.71
CA ALA A 50 -5.56 -18.85 4.13
C ALA A 50 -7.05 -18.89 4.50
N LEU A 51 -7.82 -17.89 4.04
CA LEU A 51 -9.24 -17.76 4.37
C LEU A 51 -10.10 -18.79 3.64
N VAL A 52 -9.84 -19.06 2.36
CA VAL A 52 -10.52 -20.15 1.64
C VAL A 52 -10.19 -21.49 2.26
N SER A 53 -8.97 -21.69 2.75
CA SER A 53 -8.62 -22.96 3.39
C SER A 53 -9.20 -23.13 4.79
N LEU A 54 -9.34 -22.05 5.55
CA LEU A 54 -9.83 -22.09 6.93
C LEU A 54 -11.36 -22.03 7.03
N LEU A 55 -12.01 -21.18 6.21
CA LEU A 55 -13.45 -20.91 6.24
C LEU A 55 -14.21 -21.51 5.04
N GLY A 56 -13.51 -22.12 4.08
CA GLY A 56 -14.08 -22.57 2.81
C GLY A 56 -14.41 -21.43 1.84
N THR A 57 -15.02 -21.78 0.71
CA THR A 57 -15.55 -20.83 -0.29
C THR A 57 -16.92 -20.29 0.10
N THR A 58 -17.04 -19.75 1.31
CA THR A 58 -18.26 -19.10 1.80
C THR A 58 -18.25 -17.60 1.50
N LEU A 59 -19.43 -16.99 1.35
CA LEU A 59 -19.55 -15.54 1.14
C LEU A 59 -18.92 -14.72 2.29
N ILE A 60 -18.89 -15.32 3.49
CA ILE A 60 -18.26 -14.77 4.70
C ILE A 60 -16.74 -14.73 4.56
N SER A 61 -16.13 -15.78 4.00
CA SER A 61 -14.70 -15.82 3.72
C SER A 61 -14.28 -14.71 2.75
N ALA A 62 -15.06 -14.53 1.67
CA ALA A 62 -14.80 -13.50 0.67
C ALA A 62 -14.96 -12.07 1.24
N SER A 63 -15.98 -11.82 2.06
CA SER A 63 -16.17 -10.50 2.68
C SER A 63 -15.09 -10.18 3.70
N PHE A 64 -14.69 -11.16 4.53
CA PHE A 64 -13.62 -10.99 5.50
C PHE A 64 -12.27 -10.73 4.82
N TRP A 65 -11.99 -11.45 3.73
CA TRP A 65 -10.81 -11.21 2.89
C TRP A 65 -10.78 -9.77 2.35
N LEU A 66 -11.91 -9.31 1.80
CA LEU A 66 -12.02 -7.97 1.22
C LEU A 66 -11.82 -6.87 2.27
N VAL A 67 -12.38 -7.05 3.47
CA VAL A 67 -12.22 -6.10 4.58
C VAL A 67 -10.75 -5.98 4.99
N ILE A 68 -10.03 -7.09 5.14
CA ILE A 68 -8.61 -7.08 5.50
C ILE A 68 -7.79 -6.44 4.38
N LEU A 69 -8.07 -6.80 3.13
CA LEU A 69 -7.37 -6.26 1.95
C LEU A 69 -7.54 -4.74 1.85
N VAL A 70 -8.77 -4.24 2.00
CA VAL A 70 -9.05 -2.80 2.01
C VAL A 70 -8.37 -2.13 3.20
N GLY A 71 -8.39 -2.75 4.38
CA GLY A 71 -7.68 -2.27 5.56
C GLY A 71 -6.18 -2.09 5.32
N LEU A 72 -5.53 -3.07 4.69
CA LEU A 72 -4.11 -3.03 4.32
C LEU A 72 -3.82 -1.92 3.31
N ILE A 73 -4.65 -1.78 2.27
CA ILE A 73 -4.49 -0.71 1.26
C ILE A 73 -4.63 0.67 1.91
N LEU A 74 -5.60 0.86 2.81
CA LEU A 74 -5.81 2.12 3.51
C LEU A 74 -4.66 2.43 4.48
N ALA A 75 -4.15 1.42 5.20
CA ALA A 75 -2.99 1.58 6.08
C ALA A 75 -1.73 1.97 5.32
N GLN A 76 -1.48 1.34 4.16
CA GLN A 76 -0.38 1.66 3.26
C GLN A 76 -0.53 3.06 2.65
N SER A 77 -1.75 3.43 2.24
CA SER A 77 -2.07 4.75 1.67
C SER A 77 -1.88 5.90 2.69
N ARG A 78 -2.23 5.67 3.95
CA ARG A 78 -2.12 6.68 5.01
C ARG A 78 -0.71 6.81 5.61
N ARG A 79 0.28 6.03 5.15
CA ARG A 79 1.63 5.94 5.76
C ARG A 79 1.60 5.73 7.28
N ILE A 80 0.55 5.06 7.79
CA ILE A 80 0.45 4.73 9.22
C ILE A 80 1.44 3.62 9.57
N ILE A 81 1.76 2.77 8.58
CA ILE A 81 2.69 1.66 8.69
C ILE A 81 3.92 1.96 7.82
N GLU A 82 5.11 1.87 8.40
CA GLU A 82 6.38 2.01 7.69
C GLU A 82 6.56 0.85 6.69
N ARG A 83 7.23 1.08 5.55
CA ARG A 83 7.41 0.05 4.49
C ARG A 83 7.97 -1.27 5.03
N VAL A 84 8.77 -1.20 6.08
CA VAL A 84 9.39 -2.35 6.74
C VAL A 84 8.38 -3.15 7.56
N ASP A 85 7.45 -2.51 8.27
CA ASP A 85 6.42 -3.22 9.05
C ASP A 85 5.44 -3.96 8.14
N LEU A 86 5.09 -3.38 7.00
CA LEU A 86 4.30 -4.10 5.99
C LEU A 86 5.05 -5.36 5.55
N ALA A 87 6.31 -5.24 5.17
CA ALA A 87 7.17 -6.37 4.78
C ALA A 87 7.26 -7.46 5.86
N ILE A 88 7.33 -7.06 7.14
CA ILE A 88 7.31 -7.98 8.29
C ILE A 88 5.96 -8.68 8.38
N ILE A 89 4.84 -7.95 8.25
CA ILE A 89 3.50 -8.54 8.26
C ILE A 89 3.38 -9.58 7.15
N ALA A 90 3.82 -9.29 5.91
CA ALA A 90 3.78 -10.30 4.85
C ALA A 90 4.70 -11.48 5.05
N GLY A 91 5.92 -11.24 5.52
CA GLY A 91 6.83 -12.31 5.89
C GLY A 91 6.18 -13.23 6.93
N LEU A 92 5.46 -12.64 7.89
CA LEU A 92 4.73 -13.37 8.90
C LEU A 92 3.51 -14.10 8.32
N THR A 93 2.71 -13.48 7.44
CA THR A 93 1.56 -14.11 6.78
C THR A 93 2.00 -15.29 5.93
N LEU A 94 3.07 -15.12 5.14
CA LEU A 94 3.69 -16.18 4.37
C LEU A 94 4.18 -17.31 5.27
N ALA A 95 4.94 -17.00 6.33
CA ALA A 95 5.40 -18.01 7.27
C ALA A 95 4.22 -18.75 7.91
N LEU A 96 3.18 -18.03 8.33
CA LEU A 96 1.98 -18.61 8.93
C LEU A 96 1.29 -19.59 7.96
N VAL A 97 1.09 -19.20 6.70
CA VAL A 97 0.48 -20.04 5.66
C VAL A 97 1.36 -21.27 5.34
N LEU A 98 2.69 -21.11 5.36
CA LEU A 98 3.63 -22.21 5.09
C LEU A 98 3.77 -23.19 6.26
N PHE A 99 3.72 -22.72 7.52
CA PHE A 99 3.88 -23.58 8.70
C PHE A 99 2.57 -24.20 9.17
N ILE A 100 1.41 -23.57 8.96
CA ILE A 100 0.11 -24.08 9.42
C ILE A 100 -0.57 -24.91 8.32
N ALA A 101 -0.51 -26.23 8.47
CA ALA A 101 -1.09 -27.22 7.53
C ALA A 101 -2.58 -27.02 7.15
N PRO A 102 -3.50 -26.65 8.05
CA PRO A 102 -4.90 -26.43 7.65
C PRO A 102 -5.10 -25.23 6.72
N LEU A 103 -4.17 -24.25 6.67
CA LEU A 103 -4.28 -23.08 5.80
C LEU A 103 -3.96 -23.36 4.32
N ARG A 104 -3.55 -24.59 3.99
CA ARG A 104 -3.23 -25.02 2.62
C ARG A 104 -4.10 -26.18 2.12
N GLN A 105 -4.86 -26.83 3.01
CA GLN A 105 -5.51 -28.12 2.74
C GLN A 105 -6.63 -28.07 1.68
N MET A 106 -7.22 -26.91 1.44
CA MET A 106 -8.45 -26.77 0.62
C MET A 106 -8.17 -26.25 -0.80
N ILE A 107 -6.93 -25.84 -1.12
CA ILE A 107 -6.54 -25.54 -2.49
C ILE A 107 -6.13 -26.83 -3.20
N VAL A 108 -7.14 -27.54 -3.70
CA VAL A 108 -6.96 -28.57 -4.71
C VAL A 108 -7.02 -27.86 -6.07
N ILE A 109 -5.99 -27.07 -6.40
CA ILE A 109 -5.71 -26.86 -7.83
C ILE A 109 -4.91 -28.09 -8.25
N PRO A 110 -5.37 -28.90 -9.20
CA PRO A 110 -4.73 -30.14 -9.62
C PRO A 110 -3.49 -29.86 -10.50
N THR A 111 -2.68 -28.88 -10.14
CA THR A 111 -1.40 -28.61 -10.77
C THR A 111 -0.29 -29.25 -9.95
N ALA A 112 0.01 -30.50 -10.31
CA ALA A 112 1.28 -31.19 -10.04
C ALA A 112 1.61 -31.61 -8.59
N GLY A 113 0.62 -32.03 -7.79
CA GLY A 113 0.84 -32.84 -6.58
C GLY A 113 1.53 -32.15 -5.38
N ASN A 114 2.06 -30.93 -5.55
CA ASN A 114 2.75 -30.18 -4.52
C ASN A 114 1.96 -28.93 -4.12
N LEU A 115 1.24 -29.06 -3.00
CA LEU A 115 0.40 -28.01 -2.40
C LEU A 115 1.16 -26.68 -2.19
N LEU A 116 2.45 -26.75 -1.86
CA LEU A 116 3.32 -25.58 -1.67
C LEU A 116 3.52 -24.77 -2.96
N LEU A 117 3.64 -25.45 -4.10
CA LEU A 117 3.90 -24.79 -5.38
C LEU A 117 2.67 -24.03 -5.85
N SER A 118 1.47 -24.59 -5.66
CA SER A 118 0.20 -23.91 -5.92
C SER A 118 0.06 -22.62 -5.09
N VAL A 119 0.44 -22.66 -3.81
CA VAL A 119 0.38 -21.47 -2.93
C VAL A 119 1.29 -20.36 -3.44
N VAL A 120 2.54 -20.69 -3.75
CA VAL A 120 3.52 -19.72 -4.25
C VAL A 120 3.07 -19.15 -5.59
N VAL A 121 2.58 -19.98 -6.51
CA VAL A 121 2.12 -19.52 -7.83
C VAL A 121 0.94 -18.56 -7.72
N ILE A 122 -0.08 -18.87 -6.91
CA ILE A 122 -1.23 -18.00 -6.71
C ILE A 122 -0.79 -16.66 -6.10
N ALA A 123 0.08 -16.68 -5.09
CA ALA A 123 0.58 -15.46 -4.47
C ALA A 123 1.38 -14.60 -5.46
N VAL A 124 2.26 -15.21 -6.28
CA VAL A 124 3.03 -14.50 -7.32
C VAL A 124 2.12 -13.92 -8.39
N ILE A 125 1.11 -14.67 -8.85
CA ILE A 125 0.12 -14.18 -9.82
C ILE A 125 -0.67 -13.01 -9.21
N GLY A 126 -1.12 -13.10 -7.97
CA GLY A 126 -1.80 -12.01 -7.27
C GLY A 126 -0.96 -10.72 -7.22
N GLY A 127 0.34 -10.85 -6.91
CA GLY A 127 1.27 -9.72 -6.93
C GLY A 127 1.47 -9.13 -8.33
N LEU A 128 1.69 -9.98 -9.34
CA LEU A 128 1.82 -9.55 -10.74
C LEU A 128 0.55 -8.86 -11.26
N SER A 129 -0.63 -9.39 -10.94
CA SER A 129 -1.91 -8.78 -11.28
C SER A 129 -2.06 -7.40 -10.66
N ALA A 130 -1.74 -7.23 -9.38
CA ALA A 130 -1.81 -5.93 -8.72
C ALA A 130 -0.83 -4.91 -9.32
N ILE A 131 0.39 -5.33 -9.69
CA ILE A 131 1.35 -4.52 -10.44
C ILE A 131 0.77 -4.10 -11.79
N ALA A 132 0.23 -5.05 -12.55
CA ALA A 132 -0.31 -4.81 -13.88
C ALA A 132 -1.50 -3.84 -13.84
N LEU A 133 -2.44 -4.04 -12.91
CA LEU A 133 -3.57 -3.13 -12.68
C LEU A 133 -3.10 -1.71 -12.32
N THR A 134 -2.13 -1.61 -11.42
CA THR A 134 -1.55 -0.33 -11.00
C THR A 134 -0.85 0.38 -12.15
N ALA A 135 -0.06 -0.35 -12.92
CA ALA A 135 0.62 0.18 -14.12
C ALA A 135 -0.40 0.63 -15.17
N LEU A 136 -1.47 -0.14 -15.38
CA LEU A 136 -2.52 0.17 -16.34
C LEU A 136 -3.28 1.44 -15.97
N PHE A 137 -3.76 1.55 -14.72
CA PHE A 137 -4.41 2.78 -14.25
C PHE A 137 -3.48 3.99 -14.38
N ARG A 138 -2.20 3.81 -14.03
CA ARG A 138 -1.23 4.90 -14.15
C ARG A 138 -1.00 5.31 -15.61
N LEU A 139 -0.95 4.36 -16.54
CA LEU A 139 -0.84 4.65 -17.97
C LEU A 139 -2.06 5.42 -18.46
N ILE A 140 -3.26 5.01 -18.05
CA ILE A 140 -4.52 5.71 -18.34
C ILE A 140 -4.47 7.14 -17.79
N TYR A 141 -4.12 7.33 -16.51
CA TYR A 141 -4.01 8.67 -15.92
C TYR A 141 -2.99 9.55 -16.65
N LYS A 142 -1.84 8.99 -17.04
CA LYS A 142 -0.81 9.70 -17.79
C LYS A 142 -1.31 10.13 -19.17
N LEU A 143 -2.09 9.28 -19.84
CA LEU A 143 -2.72 9.61 -21.13
C LEU A 143 -3.74 10.72 -20.96
N LEU A 144 -4.64 10.62 -19.97
CA LEU A 144 -5.62 11.67 -19.67
C LEU A 144 -4.94 13.00 -19.34
N SER A 145 -3.92 13.01 -18.48
CA SER A 145 -3.19 14.24 -18.12
C SER A 145 -2.34 14.82 -19.25
N SER A 146 -2.11 14.06 -20.33
CA SER A 146 -1.40 14.55 -21.51
C SER A 146 -2.35 15.09 -22.58
N LEU A 147 -3.62 14.70 -22.53
CA LEU A 147 -4.67 15.11 -23.46
C LEU A 147 -5.48 16.30 -22.94
N PHE A 148 -5.61 16.45 -21.62
CA PHE A 148 -6.27 17.54 -20.92
C PHE A 148 -5.25 18.40 -20.18
#